data_AF-A0A956HNW3-F1
#
_entry.id   AF-A0A956HNW3-F1
#
_cell.length_a   1.000
_cell.length_b   1.000
_cell.length_c   1.000
_cell.angle_alpha   90.00
_cell.angle_beta   90.00
_cell.angle_gamma   90.00
#
_symmetry.space_group_name_H-M   'P 1'
#
loop_
_entity.id
_entity.type
_entity.pdbx_description
1 polymer ?
#
loop_
_entity_poly.entity_id
_entity_poly.type
_entity_poly.pdbx_seq_one_letter_code
_entity_poly.pdbx_strand_id
1 'polypeptide(L)'
;MHKFTTTTLSVSLSAALLVSGVGQANASALIVTEEPSDDEAYEALTEEAALRYEKGDYAASVALFERAYEIRPEPNILFNMGRIEEEAGNLEEAIRHYERFIQDASADYDDRQDGLERLNLLRELVAIKKR
;
A
#
# COMPACT_ATOMS: atom_id res chain seq x y z
N MET A 1 -24.76 -32.48 11.49
CA MET A 1 -23.53 -33.23 11.18
C MET A 1 -22.73 -32.39 10.19
N HIS A 2 -22.06 -31.35 10.67
CA HIS A 2 -20.59 -31.31 10.84
C HIS A 2 -19.83 -32.15 9.82
N LYS A 3 -19.12 -31.46 8.91
CA LYS A 3 -17.67 -31.58 8.73
C LYS A 3 -17.17 -30.50 7.75
N PHE A 4 -16.61 -29.44 8.33
CA PHE A 4 -15.60 -28.62 7.68
C PHE A 4 -14.37 -29.50 7.48
N THR A 5 -13.93 -29.69 6.24
CA THR A 5 -12.66 -30.35 5.91
C THR A 5 -11.63 -29.29 5.60
N THR A 6 -10.67 -29.17 6.51
CA THR A 6 -9.45 -28.39 6.44
C THR A 6 -8.52 -28.95 5.36
N THR A 7 -8.16 -28.11 4.39
CA THR A 7 -7.06 -28.38 3.45
C THR A 7 -5.76 -27.99 4.12
N THR A 8 -4.94 -28.99 4.43
CA THR A 8 -3.61 -28.85 5.02
C THR A 8 -2.62 -28.45 3.93
N LEU A 9 -2.05 -27.25 4.02
CA LEU A 9 -0.90 -26.86 3.19
C LEU A 9 0.38 -27.16 3.97
N SER A 10 1.05 -28.22 3.56
CA SER A 10 2.37 -28.61 4.03
C SER A 10 3.44 -27.66 3.49
N VAL A 11 4.19 -27.00 4.37
CA VAL A 11 5.52 -26.48 4.03
C VAL A 11 6.51 -27.13 4.98
N SER A 12 7.22 -28.10 4.43
CA SER A 12 8.35 -28.79 5.03
C SER A 12 9.56 -27.87 5.10
N LEU A 13 10.15 -27.70 6.29
CA LEU A 13 11.49 -27.13 6.44
C LEU A 13 12.39 -28.14 7.15
N SER A 14 13.42 -28.57 6.43
CA SER A 14 14.36 -29.63 6.78
C SER A 14 15.32 -29.26 7.91
N ALA A 15 15.72 -30.31 8.63
CA ALA A 15 16.59 -30.35 9.79
C ALA A 15 18.04 -29.85 9.57
N ALA A 16 18.69 -29.37 10.63
CA ALA A 16 19.82 -30.03 11.30
C ALA A 16 20.67 -29.04 12.13
N LEU A 17 20.86 -29.32 13.43
CA LEU A 17 22.14 -29.14 14.13
C LEU A 17 22.09 -29.88 15.48
N LEU A 18 22.93 -30.90 15.60
CA LEU A 18 23.18 -31.66 16.82
C LEU A 18 24.08 -30.84 17.75
N VAL A 19 23.60 -30.49 18.94
CA VAL A 19 24.45 -30.11 20.08
C VAL A 19 24.02 -30.93 21.29
N SER A 20 24.85 -31.90 21.63
CA SER A 20 24.82 -32.66 22.88
C SER A 20 25.31 -31.78 24.03
N GLY A 21 24.44 -31.45 25.00
CA GLY A 21 24.83 -30.69 26.18
C GLY A 21 23.70 -30.54 27.19
N VAL A 22 23.97 -30.94 28.43
CA VAL A 22 23.06 -31.05 29.57
C VAL A 22 22.46 -29.70 29.99
N GLY A 23 21.13 -29.69 30.18
CA GLY A 23 20.43 -28.91 31.22
C GLY A 23 20.57 -27.38 31.21
N GLN A 24 19.65 -26.72 30.54
CA GLN A 24 18.99 -25.51 31.04
C GLN A 24 17.65 -25.35 30.33
N ALA A 25 16.62 -25.00 31.10
CA ALA A 25 15.24 -24.92 30.65
C ALA A 25 15.09 -23.83 29.57
N ASN A 26 15.08 -24.25 28.31
CA ASN A 26 14.63 -23.38 27.23
C ASN A 26 13.10 -23.36 27.31
N ALA A 27 12.56 -22.41 28.06
CA ALA A 27 11.23 -21.90 27.75
C ALA A 27 11.34 -21.29 26.35
N SER A 28 11.16 -22.12 25.33
CA SER A 28 10.85 -21.67 23.98
C SER A 28 9.53 -20.94 24.10
N ALA A 29 9.59 -19.67 24.45
CA ALA A 29 8.51 -18.73 24.22
C ALA A 29 8.20 -18.87 22.74
N LEU A 30 7.10 -19.56 22.45
CA LEU A 30 6.52 -19.64 21.14
C LEU A 30 6.12 -18.20 20.85
N ILE A 31 7.00 -17.45 20.16
CA ILE A 31 6.63 -16.15 19.62
C ILE A 31 5.65 -16.49 18.51
N VAL A 32 4.36 -16.55 18.88
CA VAL A 32 3.28 -16.46 17.91
C VAL A 32 3.31 -15.01 17.48
N THR A 33 4.06 -14.71 16.42
CA THR A 33 3.85 -13.46 15.71
C THR A 33 2.49 -13.61 15.05
N GLU A 34 1.46 -13.06 15.69
CA GLU A 34 0.15 -12.91 15.06
C GLU A 34 0.37 -12.08 13.79
N GLU A 35 -0.11 -12.56 12.65
CA GLU A 35 -0.09 -11.78 11.41
C GLU A 35 -0.83 -10.46 11.69
N PRO A 36 -0.30 -9.31 11.24
CA PRO A 36 -0.95 -8.03 11.47
C PRO A 36 -2.35 -8.05 10.86
N SER A 37 -3.30 -7.44 11.55
CA SER A 37 -4.63 -7.23 11.00
C SER A 37 -4.56 -6.35 9.74
N ASP A 38 -5.59 -6.44 8.88
CA ASP A 38 -5.68 -5.60 7.67
C ASP A 38 -5.60 -4.10 8.01
N ASP A 39 -6.17 -3.68 9.15
CA ASP A 39 -6.12 -2.30 9.62
C ASP A 39 -4.70 -1.88 10.00
N GLU A 40 -4.00 -2.69 10.79
CA GLU A 40 -2.59 -2.45 11.18
C GLU A 40 -1.66 -2.46 9.96
N ALA A 41 -1.89 -3.38 9.02
CA ALA A 41 -1.13 -3.46 7.78
C ALA A 41 -1.35 -2.22 6.90
N TYR A 42 -2.60 -1.75 6.77
CA TYR A 42 -2.92 -0.53 6.04
C TYR A 42 -2.25 0.69 6.66
N GLU A 43 -2.37 0.87 7.98
CA GLU A 43 -1.77 1.99 8.69
C GLU A 43 -0.24 2.00 8.50
N ALA A 44 0.43 0.87 8.73
CA ALA A 44 1.87 0.75 8.54
C ALA A 44 2.32 1.04 7.10
N LEU A 45 1.55 0.60 6.09
CA LEU A 45 1.85 0.89 4.68
C LEU A 45 1.71 2.38 4.37
N THR A 46 0.65 3.03 4.83
CA THR A 46 0.42 4.46 4.58
C THR A 46 1.42 5.35 5.32
N GLU A 47 1.83 4.99 6.54
CA GLU A 47 2.87 5.69 7.30
C GLU A 47 4.23 5.60 6.61
N GLU A 48 4.67 4.39 6.24
CA GLU A 48 5.93 4.23 5.50
C GLU A 48 5.86 4.92 4.13
N ALA A 49 4.71 4.90 3.45
CA ALA A 49 4.53 5.61 2.18
C ALA A 49 4.75 7.12 2.35
N ALA A 50 4.21 7.72 3.42
CA ALA A 50 4.42 9.12 3.75
C ALA A 50 5.90 9.42 4.02
N LEU A 51 6.58 8.56 4.80
CA LEU A 51 8.02 8.69 5.08
C LEU A 51 8.87 8.58 3.81
N ARG A 52 8.48 7.74 2.84
CA ARG A 52 9.16 7.64 1.53
C ARG A 52 8.96 8.88 0.70
N TYR A 53 7.75 9.41 0.68
CA TYR A 53 7.44 10.66 0.01
C TYR A 53 8.27 11.83 0.58
N GLU A 54 8.36 11.97 1.90
CA GLU A 54 9.18 13.01 2.55
C GLU A 54 10.68 12.92 2.19
N LYS A 55 11.17 11.69 1.92
CA LYS A 55 12.55 11.44 1.48
C LYS A 55 12.74 11.67 -0.03
N GLY A 56 11.69 11.99 -0.77
CA GLY A 56 11.70 12.11 -2.24
C GLY A 56 11.75 10.76 -2.97
N ASP A 57 11.54 9.65 -2.26
CA ASP A 57 11.48 8.30 -2.83
C ASP A 57 10.05 8.03 -3.35
N TYR A 58 9.67 8.79 -4.38
CA TYR A 58 8.31 8.81 -4.90
C TYR A 58 7.85 7.45 -5.42
N ALA A 59 8.71 6.72 -6.11
CA ALA A 59 8.36 5.39 -6.64
C ALA A 59 8.07 4.38 -5.52
N ALA A 60 8.88 4.37 -4.45
CA ALA A 60 8.60 3.50 -3.30
C ALA A 60 7.33 3.94 -2.56
N SER A 61 7.10 5.25 -2.44
CA SER A 61 5.88 5.79 -1.83
C SER A 61 4.61 5.34 -2.56
N VAL A 62 4.58 5.50 -3.89
CA VAL A 62 3.46 5.04 -4.73
C VAL A 62 3.23 3.54 -4.57
N ALA A 63 4.28 2.72 -4.64
CA ALA A 63 4.15 1.27 -4.50
C ALA A 63 3.57 0.84 -3.13
N LEU A 64 3.88 1.58 -2.05
CA LEU A 64 3.30 1.33 -0.73
C LEU A 64 1.83 1.77 -0.67
N PHE A 65 1.47 2.89 -1.29
CA PHE A 65 0.09 3.32 -1.42
C PHE A 65 -0.74 2.38 -2.30
N GLU A 66 -0.17 1.77 -3.35
CA GLU A 66 -0.85 0.71 -4.13
C GLU A 66 -1.22 -0.47 -3.26
N ARG A 67 -0.27 -0.96 -2.45
CA ARG A 67 -0.51 -2.05 -1.51
C ARG A 67 -1.54 -1.68 -0.44
N ALA A 68 -1.51 -0.44 0.06
CA ALA A 68 -2.54 0.05 0.98
C ALA A 68 -3.93 0.06 0.31
N TYR A 69 -4.01 0.50 -0.94
CA TYR A 69 -5.25 0.53 -1.72
C TYR A 69 -5.81 -0.87 -2.00
N GLU A 70 -4.95 -1.88 -2.16
CA GLU A 70 -5.38 -3.29 -2.29
C GLU A 70 -6.09 -3.81 -1.03
N ILE A 71 -5.67 -3.34 0.16
CA ILE A 71 -6.31 -3.69 1.43
C ILE A 71 -7.60 -2.90 1.60
N ARG A 72 -7.52 -1.57 1.48
CA ARG A 72 -8.67 -0.66 1.58
C ARG A 72 -8.70 0.29 0.38
N PRO A 73 -9.65 0.07 -0.56
CA PRO A 73 -9.83 0.94 -1.72
C PRO A 73 -10.45 2.30 -1.35
N GLU A 74 -9.69 3.17 -0.71
CA GLU A 74 -10.16 4.50 -0.31
C GLU A 74 -9.75 5.58 -1.34
N PRO A 75 -10.64 6.55 -1.65
CA PRO A 75 -10.38 7.55 -2.68
C PRO A 75 -9.22 8.50 -2.34
N ASN A 76 -9.02 8.83 -1.06
CA ASN A 76 -7.88 9.62 -0.60
C ASN A 76 -6.52 9.02 -1.01
N ILE A 77 -6.40 7.69 -1.06
CA ILE A 77 -5.18 7.02 -1.50
C ILE A 77 -4.93 7.27 -2.98
N LEU A 78 -5.98 7.25 -3.83
CA LEU A 78 -5.85 7.61 -5.24
C LEU A 78 -5.40 9.07 -5.42
N PHE A 79 -5.96 9.99 -4.64
CA PHE A 79 -5.53 11.39 -4.67
C PHE A 79 -4.06 11.55 -4.25
N ASN A 80 -3.64 10.87 -3.18
CA ASN A 80 -2.26 10.90 -2.71
C ASN A 80 -1.29 10.35 -3.76
N MET A 81 -1.60 9.22 -4.39
CA MET A 81 -0.80 8.69 -5.49
C MET A 81 -0.71 9.69 -6.65
N GLY A 82 -1.82 10.35 -7.02
CA GLY A 82 -1.84 11.39 -8.03
C GLY A 82 -0.91 12.56 -7.71
N ARG A 83 -0.91 13.02 -6.45
CA ARG A 83 -0.01 14.08 -5.99
C ARG A 83 1.46 13.68 -6.02
N ILE A 84 1.77 12.46 -5.59
CA ILE A 84 3.15 11.97 -5.55
C ILE A 84 3.71 11.83 -6.95
N GLU A 85 2.94 11.26 -7.88
CA GLU A 85 3.33 11.14 -9.29
C GLU A 85 3.49 12.51 -9.96
N GLU A 86 2.63 13.47 -9.60
CA GLU A 86 2.76 14.84 -10.08
C GLU A 86 4.07 15.49 -9.62
N GLU A 87 4.42 15.35 -8.34
CA GLU A 87 5.68 15.86 -7.79
C GLU A 87 6.91 15.13 -8.34
N ALA A 88 6.78 13.85 -8.67
CA ALA A 88 7.79 13.08 -9.39
C ALA A 88 7.95 13.51 -10.86
N GLY A 89 7.01 14.30 -11.40
CA GLY A 89 6.98 14.72 -12.79
C GLY A 89 6.37 13.70 -13.76
N ASN A 90 5.81 12.60 -13.24
CA ASN A 90 5.12 11.56 -13.99
C ASN A 90 3.67 12.00 -14.26
N LEU A 91 3.51 13.01 -15.10
CA LEU A 91 2.23 13.72 -15.26
C LEU A 91 1.13 12.82 -15.83
N GLU A 92 1.48 11.89 -16.73
CA GLU A 92 0.54 10.92 -17.28
C GLU A 92 0.00 9.94 -16.22
N GLU A 93 0.83 9.49 -15.28
CA GLU A 93 0.47 8.64 -14.15
C GLU A 93 -0.44 9.41 -13.19
N ALA A 94 -0.05 10.64 -12.84
CA ALA A 94 -0.83 11.52 -11.98
C ALA A 94 -2.25 11.74 -12.52
N ILE A 95 -2.37 12.02 -13.83
CA ILE A 95 -3.67 12.15 -14.52
C ILE A 95 -4.54 10.91 -14.30
N ARG A 96 -4.00 9.70 -14.46
CA ARG A 96 -4.77 8.45 -14.29
C ARG A 96 -5.28 8.29 -12.86
N HIS A 97 -4.46 8.64 -11.87
CA HIS A 97 -4.87 8.56 -10.46
C HIS A 97 -5.95 9.59 -10.12
N TYR A 98 -5.80 10.84 -10.54
CA TYR A 98 -6.84 11.86 -10.35
C TYR A 98 -8.14 11.52 -11.09
N GLU A 99 -8.08 10.96 -12.30
CA GLU A 99 -9.25 10.48 -13.02
C GLU A 99 -10.03 9.40 -12.25
N ARG A 100 -9.32 8.41 -11.71
CA ARG A 100 -9.94 7.37 -10.87
C ARG A 100 -10.55 7.98 -9.60
N PHE A 101 -9.84 8.89 -8.96
CA PHE A 101 -10.31 9.57 -7.76
C PHE A 101 -11.61 10.35 -7.98
N ILE A 102 -11.71 11.18 -9.02
CA ILE A 102 -12.92 11.97 -9.27
C ILE A 102 -14.13 11.12 -9.67
N GLN A 103 -13.89 9.93 -10.23
CA GLN A 103 -14.93 8.96 -10.60
C GLN A 103 -15.43 8.15 -9.39
N ASP A 104 -14.69 8.15 -8.28
CA ASP A 104 -15.09 7.46 -7.07
C ASP A 104 -16.27 8.19 -6.41
N ALA A 105 -17.36 7.46 -6.19
CA ALA A 105 -18.58 8.01 -5.60
C ALA A 105 -18.46 8.28 -4.10
N SER A 106 -17.51 7.64 -3.39
CA SER A 106 -17.30 7.89 -1.96
C SER A 106 -16.39 9.09 -1.67
N ALA A 107 -15.78 9.69 -2.69
CA ALA A 107 -15.04 10.94 -2.54
C ALA A 107 -15.99 12.10 -2.20
N ASP A 108 -15.59 12.93 -1.23
CA ASP A 108 -16.33 14.14 -0.86
C ASP A 108 -16.42 15.12 -2.06
N TYR A 109 -17.44 15.99 -2.04
CA TYR A 109 -17.63 16.95 -3.12
C TYR A 109 -16.45 17.93 -3.24
N ASP A 110 -15.97 18.46 -2.11
CA ASP A 110 -14.89 19.45 -2.09
C ASP A 110 -13.57 18.79 -2.53
N ASP A 111 -13.27 17.62 -1.98
CA ASP A 111 -12.15 16.76 -2.40
C ASP A 111 -12.18 16.47 -3.90
N ARG A 112 -13.36 16.15 -4.46
CA ARG A 112 -13.53 15.93 -5.91
C ARG A 112 -13.26 17.20 -6.72
N GLN A 113 -13.60 18.38 -6.23
CA GLN A 113 -13.26 19.64 -6.91
C GLN A 113 -11.76 19.84 -6.97
N ASP A 114 -11.04 19.62 -5.87
CA ASP A 114 -9.58 19.69 -5.84
C ASP A 114 -8.96 18.73 -6.87
N GLY A 115 -9.43 17.47 -6.90
CA GLY A 115 -9.01 16.49 -7.90
C GLY A 115 -9.25 16.94 -9.35
N LEU A 116 -10.40 17.56 -9.64
CA LEU A 116 -10.73 18.10 -10.96
C LEU A 116 -9.82 19.25 -11.36
N GLU A 117 -9.50 20.15 -10.43
CA GLU A 117 -8.59 21.28 -10.67
C GLU A 117 -7.19 20.78 -11.06
N ARG A 118 -6.64 19.83 -10.28
CA ARG A 118 -5.33 19.24 -10.57
C ARG A 118 -5.35 18.51 -11.91
N LEU A 119 -6.38 17.69 -12.17
CA LEU A 119 -6.52 16.97 -13.44
C LEU A 119 -6.51 17.90 -14.66
N ASN A 120 -7.27 18.98 -14.61
CA ASN A 120 -7.35 19.94 -15.71
C ASN A 120 -6.02 20.65 -15.94
N LEU A 121 -5.35 21.08 -14.86
CA LEU A 121 -4.01 21.68 -14.94
C LEU A 121 -3.01 20.73 -15.62
N LEU A 122 -2.96 19.46 -15.18
CA LEU A 122 -1.99 18.50 -15.71
C LEU A 122 -2.23 18.19 -17.19
N ARG A 123 -3.50 18.07 -17.62
CA ARG A 123 -3.84 17.88 -19.04
C ARG A 123 -3.34 19.03 -19.91
N GLU A 124 -3.49 20.27 -19.45
CA GLU A 124 -2.96 21.44 -20.16
C GLU A 124 -1.41 21.42 -20.21
N LEU A 125 -0.75 21.11 -19.09
CA LEU A 125 0.72 21.03 -19.04
C LEU A 125 1.27 19.96 -20.00
N VAL A 126 0.65 18.78 -20.02
CA VAL A 126 1.04 17.69 -20.93
C VAL A 126 0.79 18.08 -22.39
N ALA A 127 -0.33 18.75 -22.69
CA ALA A 127 -0.63 19.23 -24.03
C ALA A 127 0.38 20.29 -24.52
N ILE A 128 0.81 21.18 -23.64
CA ILE A 128 1.84 22.20 -23.95
C ILE A 128 3.19 21.54 -24.24
N LYS A 129 3.62 20.57 -23.41
CA LYS A 129 4.91 19.87 -23.60
C LYS A 129 5.00 19.05 -24.89
N LYS A 130 3.85 18.68 -25.47
CA LYS A 130 3.76 17.88 -26.70
C LYS A 130 3.73 18.72 -27.98
N ARG A 131 3.63 20.05 -27.87
CA ARG A 131 3.67 20.98 -29.01
C ARG A 131 5.11 21.38 -29.34
#